data_AF-A0A3A6NYX7-F1
#
_entry.id   AF-A0A3A6NYX7-F1
#
_cell.length_a   1.000
_cell.length_b   1.000
_cell.length_c   1.000
_cell.angle_alpha   90.00
_cell.angle_beta   90.00
_cell.angle_gamma   90.00
#
_symmetry.space_group_name_H-M   'P 1'
#
loop_
_entity.id
_entity.type
_entity.pdbx_description
1 polymer ?
#
loop_
_entity_poly.entity_id
_entity_poly.type
_entity_poly.pdbx_seq_one_letter_code
_entity_poly.pdbx_strand_id
1 'polypeptide(L)'
;MTKSLTSHNEWRYVLRDFLRSSQGRSLANFPSDALSYALAPVAAISLWIDEYAPALKEKPALDIVIAGAAHGMDTLDEGRWYRFLPLFLGNADMNVTVDLVGKGLDATVPEVFSGSAFPLEPKKSTMAAKVTHLEAPRRFPNTLGEYMASRANRPAPDLVFIFHPGFILNSNSWIAEGDLRSVLALGTPVGLASYGEEEHMQEVWVLAAHGYKADPKVVKNRFAANLHKQVLPSAFAHTLWKLDNALPATDAPISEENLDKIKAFDKWMYEAAQKGVILPFLKAFGGTTQTKHGDFIILPNLKLVEKTTGKVYEPSNAEKFNPVGVTIEKALLDAYPENSPFDFDRAYWSINVVPLVEQSLDNAGKNDGVV
;
A
#
# COMPACT_ATOMS: atom_id res chain seq x y z
N MET A 1 -12.95 -7.16 30.64
CA MET A 1 -12.54 -7.02 29.23
C MET A 1 -11.50 -8.07 28.92
N THR A 2 -11.69 -8.81 27.84
CA THR A 2 -10.72 -9.80 27.37
C THR A 2 -9.51 -9.06 26.78
N LYS A 3 -8.29 -9.53 27.01
CA LYS A 3 -7.11 -8.92 26.40
C LYS A 3 -7.19 -9.08 24.87
N SER A 4 -7.05 -7.98 24.14
CA SER A 4 -7.02 -7.99 22.67
C SER A 4 -5.91 -8.89 22.15
N LEU A 5 -6.18 -9.68 21.09
CA LEU A 5 -5.15 -10.56 20.51
C LEU A 5 -4.02 -9.75 19.86
N THR A 6 -4.32 -8.58 19.30
CA THR A 6 -3.29 -7.70 18.71
C THR A 6 -2.34 -7.12 19.75
N SER A 7 -2.62 -7.20 21.05
CA SER A 7 -1.65 -6.78 22.09
C SER A 7 -0.37 -7.62 22.14
N HIS A 8 -0.34 -8.77 21.46
CA HIS A 8 0.89 -9.54 21.26
C HIS A 8 1.75 -8.93 20.14
N ASN A 9 3.04 -9.27 20.14
CA ASN A 9 3.96 -8.80 19.10
C ASN A 9 4.28 -9.83 18.01
N GLU A 10 3.84 -11.07 18.18
CA GLU A 10 4.22 -12.18 17.30
C GLU A 10 3.04 -13.12 17.05
N TRP A 11 2.91 -13.64 15.82
CA TRP A 11 1.85 -14.56 15.42
C TRP A 11 1.72 -15.78 16.33
N ARG A 12 2.84 -16.35 16.82
CA ARG A 12 2.79 -17.53 17.71
C ARG A 12 1.95 -17.29 18.97
N TYR A 13 1.97 -16.09 19.54
CA TYR A 13 1.22 -15.76 20.75
C TYR A 13 -0.24 -15.42 20.45
N VAL A 14 -0.47 -14.72 19.34
CA VAL A 14 -1.81 -14.48 18.79
C VAL A 14 -2.54 -15.80 18.55
N LEU A 15 -1.91 -16.71 17.80
CA LEU A 15 -2.50 -18.00 17.47
C LEU A 15 -2.72 -18.87 18.71
N ARG A 16 -1.77 -18.89 19.65
CA ARG A 16 -1.94 -19.63 20.92
C ARG A 16 -3.21 -19.19 21.65
N ASP A 17 -3.45 -17.89 21.77
CA ASP A 17 -4.58 -17.35 22.53
C ASP A 17 -5.88 -17.45 21.71
N PHE A 18 -5.82 -17.25 20.39
CA PHE A 18 -6.92 -17.49 19.45
C PHE A 18 -7.42 -18.93 19.51
N LEU A 19 -6.53 -19.92 19.42
CA LEU A 19 -6.89 -21.34 19.43
C LEU A 19 -7.41 -21.83 20.80
N ARG A 20 -7.14 -21.09 21.89
CA ARG A 20 -7.71 -21.35 23.22
C ARG A 20 -9.13 -20.81 23.38
N SER A 21 -9.51 -19.81 22.58
CA SER A 21 -10.86 -19.25 22.57
C SER A 21 -11.89 -20.29 22.10
N SER A 22 -13.15 -20.12 22.49
CA SER A 22 -14.25 -20.98 22.04
C SER A 22 -14.42 -20.97 20.52
N GLN A 23 -14.23 -19.81 19.89
CA GLN A 23 -14.41 -19.64 18.44
C GLN A 23 -13.23 -20.21 17.64
N GLY A 24 -11.99 -20.11 18.14
CA GLY A 24 -10.79 -20.59 17.44
C GLY A 24 -10.44 -22.06 17.67
N ARG A 25 -11.01 -22.72 18.69
CA ARG A 25 -10.65 -24.11 19.06
C ARG A 25 -10.85 -25.12 17.93
N SER A 26 -11.88 -24.94 17.10
CA SER A 26 -12.16 -25.82 15.96
C SER A 26 -11.07 -25.80 14.88
N LEU A 27 -10.19 -24.80 14.93
CA LEU A 27 -9.10 -24.56 13.98
C LEU A 27 -7.73 -25.05 14.50
N ALA A 28 -7.65 -25.69 15.66
CA ALA A 28 -6.39 -26.06 16.31
C ALA A 28 -5.49 -27.00 15.49
N ASN A 29 -6.06 -27.74 14.53
CA ASN A 29 -5.31 -28.68 13.68
C ASN A 29 -4.79 -28.03 12.39
N PHE A 30 -5.04 -26.75 12.13
CA PHE A 30 -4.52 -26.09 10.94
C PHE A 30 -3.07 -25.65 11.11
N PRO A 31 -2.27 -25.68 10.02
CA PRO A 31 -0.93 -25.12 10.04
C PRO A 31 -0.95 -23.65 10.46
N SER A 32 -0.01 -23.26 11.34
CA SER A 32 0.07 -21.89 11.85
C SER A 32 0.24 -20.85 10.73
N ASP A 33 0.98 -21.17 9.67
CA ASP A 33 1.17 -20.27 8.53
C ASP A 33 -0.14 -20.01 7.78
N ALA A 34 -0.96 -21.05 7.59
CA ALA A 34 -2.27 -20.93 6.93
C ALA A 34 -3.24 -20.08 7.76
N LEU A 35 -3.24 -20.27 9.09
CA LEU A 35 -4.05 -19.43 10.00
C LEU A 35 -3.57 -17.99 10.04
N SER A 36 -2.25 -17.76 10.09
CA SER A 36 -1.68 -16.41 10.06
C SER A 36 -2.06 -15.68 8.76
N TYR A 37 -1.97 -16.39 7.64
CA TYR A 37 -2.40 -15.88 6.34
C TYR A 37 -3.89 -15.50 6.33
N ALA A 38 -4.76 -16.39 6.81
CA ALA A 38 -6.20 -16.14 6.81
C ALA A 38 -6.65 -15.03 7.78
N LEU A 39 -5.95 -14.89 8.90
CA LEU A 39 -6.26 -13.89 9.93
C LEU A 39 -5.56 -12.55 9.71
N ALA A 40 -4.65 -12.43 8.73
CA ALA A 40 -3.91 -11.20 8.49
C ALA A 40 -4.80 -9.97 8.19
N PRO A 41 -5.88 -10.05 7.38
CA PRO A 41 -6.81 -8.92 7.21
C PRO A 41 -7.45 -8.47 8.52
N VAL A 42 -7.86 -9.43 9.36
CA VAL A 42 -8.48 -9.17 10.67
C VAL A 42 -7.50 -8.49 11.62
N ALA A 43 -6.27 -8.98 11.66
CA ALA A 43 -5.20 -8.41 12.47
C ALA A 43 -4.84 -6.99 12.01
N ALA A 44 -4.78 -6.74 10.69
CA ALA A 44 -4.50 -5.44 10.12
C ALA A 44 -5.56 -4.40 10.50
N ILE A 45 -6.85 -4.73 10.35
CA ILE A 45 -7.96 -3.83 10.74
C ILE A 45 -7.90 -3.55 12.24
N SER A 46 -7.70 -4.58 13.07
CA SER A 46 -7.63 -4.39 14.52
C SER A 46 -6.46 -3.49 14.94
N LEU A 47 -5.28 -3.68 14.35
CA LEU A 47 -4.12 -2.79 14.60
C LEU A 47 -4.38 -1.36 14.14
N TRP A 48 -5.02 -1.20 12.98
CA TRP A 48 -5.37 0.12 12.49
C TRP A 48 -6.36 0.81 13.43
N ILE A 49 -7.38 0.09 13.93
CA ILE A 49 -8.35 0.62 14.91
C ILE A 49 -7.63 1.02 16.20
N ASP A 50 -6.74 0.18 16.72
CA ASP A 50 -5.96 0.47 17.92
C ASP A 50 -5.17 1.78 17.79
N GLU A 51 -4.60 2.04 16.59
CA GLU A 51 -3.75 3.21 16.37
C GLU A 51 -4.52 4.49 16.03
N TYR A 52 -5.49 4.39 15.14
CA TYR A 52 -6.08 5.55 14.46
C TYR A 52 -7.50 5.87 14.90
N ALA A 53 -8.23 4.88 15.45
CA ALA A 53 -9.64 5.05 15.81
C ALA A 53 -10.04 4.22 17.06
N PRO A 54 -9.32 4.34 18.20
CA PRO A 54 -9.52 3.46 19.35
C PRO A 54 -10.94 3.52 19.94
N ALA A 55 -11.65 4.64 19.75
CA ALA A 55 -13.05 4.78 20.17
C ALA A 55 -14.00 3.78 19.52
N LEU A 56 -13.65 3.17 18.38
CA LEU A 56 -14.44 2.11 17.75
C LEU A 56 -14.49 0.83 18.61
N LYS A 57 -13.51 0.59 19.48
CA LYS A 57 -13.46 -0.60 20.36
C LYS A 57 -14.54 -0.61 21.43
N GLU A 58 -14.98 0.58 21.82
CA GLU A 58 -15.99 0.78 22.86
C GLU A 58 -17.42 0.64 22.32
N LYS A 59 -17.58 0.54 21.00
CA LYS A 59 -18.90 0.36 20.41
C LYS A 59 -19.44 -1.05 20.67
N PRO A 60 -20.75 -1.20 20.93
CA PRO A 60 -21.37 -2.53 21.05
C PRO A 60 -21.46 -3.26 19.70
N ALA A 61 -21.44 -2.51 18.60
CA ALA A 61 -21.46 -3.04 17.25
C ALA A 61 -20.58 -2.20 16.32
N LEU A 62 -20.02 -2.85 15.29
CA LEU A 62 -19.27 -2.21 14.21
C LEU A 62 -19.85 -2.61 12.85
N ASP A 63 -20.08 -1.61 12.00
CA ASP A 63 -20.39 -1.76 10.58
C ASP A 63 -19.17 -1.33 9.75
N ILE A 64 -18.52 -2.31 9.10
CA ILE A 64 -17.27 -2.12 8.37
C ILE A 64 -17.48 -2.39 6.89
N VAL A 65 -16.94 -1.52 6.05
CA VAL A 65 -16.89 -1.70 4.60
C VAL A 65 -15.47 -2.08 4.21
N ILE A 66 -15.30 -3.21 3.54
CA ILE A 66 -14.05 -3.55 2.87
C ILE A 66 -14.20 -3.15 1.40
N ALA A 67 -13.62 -2.02 1.05
CA ALA A 67 -13.69 -1.47 -0.31
C ALA A 67 -12.51 -1.94 -1.14
N GLY A 68 -12.73 -2.09 -2.45
CA GLY A 68 -11.76 -2.71 -3.35
C GLY A 68 -11.70 -4.23 -3.27
N ALA A 69 -12.68 -4.85 -2.59
CA ALA A 69 -12.69 -6.29 -2.40
C ALA A 69 -12.78 -7.03 -3.73
N ALA A 70 -11.87 -7.96 -3.97
CA ALA A 70 -11.76 -8.73 -5.21
C ALA A 70 -11.44 -10.21 -4.92
N HIS A 71 -10.75 -10.91 -5.81
CA HIS A 71 -10.24 -12.25 -5.52
C HIS A 71 -8.91 -12.13 -4.77
N GLY A 72 -8.86 -12.55 -3.51
CA GLY A 72 -7.67 -12.35 -2.68
C GLY A 72 -7.81 -12.80 -1.23
N MET A 73 -6.87 -12.35 -0.40
CA MET A 73 -6.86 -12.66 1.04
C MET A 73 -8.01 -11.99 1.79
N ASP A 74 -8.36 -10.78 1.39
CA ASP A 74 -9.46 -9.97 1.89
C ASP A 74 -10.85 -10.59 1.63
N THR A 75 -10.94 -11.56 0.71
CA THR A 75 -12.16 -12.32 0.41
C THR A 75 -12.02 -13.83 0.59
N LEU A 76 -10.90 -14.29 1.18
CA LEU A 76 -10.63 -15.70 1.46
C LEU A 76 -11.79 -16.33 2.25
N ASP A 77 -12.21 -17.52 1.83
CA ASP A 77 -13.37 -18.24 2.41
C ASP A 77 -14.61 -17.34 2.51
N GLU A 78 -14.87 -16.56 1.44
CA GLU A 78 -15.97 -15.59 1.33
C GLU A 78 -15.89 -14.44 2.35
N GLY A 79 -14.71 -14.17 2.93
CA GLY A 79 -14.51 -13.15 3.95
C GLY A 79 -15.02 -13.56 5.34
N ARG A 80 -15.36 -14.84 5.57
CA ARG A 80 -15.88 -15.31 6.87
C ARG A 80 -14.92 -15.08 8.04
N TRP A 81 -13.62 -14.92 7.76
CA TRP A 81 -12.59 -14.62 8.75
C TRP A 81 -12.83 -13.31 9.52
N TYR A 82 -13.50 -12.32 8.94
CA TYR A 82 -13.81 -11.06 9.65
C TYR A 82 -14.68 -11.26 10.89
N ARG A 83 -15.38 -12.40 11.03
CA ARG A 83 -16.14 -12.74 12.24
C ARG A 83 -15.27 -12.92 13.48
N PHE A 84 -13.96 -13.07 13.33
CA PHE A 84 -13.02 -13.11 14.45
C PHE A 84 -12.53 -11.73 14.90
N LEU A 85 -12.87 -10.64 14.20
CA LEU A 85 -12.46 -9.28 14.56
C LEU A 85 -12.78 -8.89 16.03
N PRO A 86 -13.96 -9.25 16.61
CA PRO A 86 -14.25 -9.01 18.02
C PRO A 86 -13.17 -9.53 18.99
N LEU A 87 -12.61 -10.71 18.71
CA LEU A 87 -11.53 -11.30 19.52
C LEU A 87 -10.23 -10.49 19.39
N PHE A 88 -9.91 -10.03 18.19
CA PHE A 88 -8.72 -9.20 17.94
C PHE A 88 -8.82 -7.85 18.65
N LEU A 89 -10.01 -7.25 18.67
CA LEU A 89 -10.29 -5.99 19.38
C LEU A 89 -10.38 -6.15 20.91
N GLY A 90 -10.42 -7.38 21.44
CA GLY A 90 -10.56 -7.65 22.88
C GLY A 90 -11.99 -7.50 23.41
N ASN A 91 -12.97 -7.43 22.52
CA ASN A 91 -14.39 -7.29 22.83
C ASN A 91 -15.17 -8.42 22.15
N ALA A 92 -15.13 -9.62 22.73
CA ALA A 92 -15.71 -10.83 22.13
C ALA A 92 -17.24 -10.78 21.94
N ASP A 93 -17.93 -9.90 22.67
CA ASP A 93 -19.38 -9.71 22.61
C ASP A 93 -19.80 -8.66 21.57
N MET A 94 -18.84 -7.97 20.94
CA MET A 94 -19.10 -6.99 19.89
C MET A 94 -19.71 -7.65 18.65
N ASN A 95 -20.81 -7.07 18.16
CA ASN A 95 -21.36 -7.48 16.87
C ASN A 95 -20.64 -6.79 15.72
N VAL A 96 -20.01 -7.55 14.83
CA VAL A 96 -19.33 -7.00 13.64
C VAL A 96 -20.08 -7.41 12.39
N THR A 97 -20.56 -6.42 11.64
CA THR A 97 -21.11 -6.56 10.30
C THR A 97 -20.08 -6.08 9.28
N VAL A 98 -19.89 -6.87 8.22
CA VAL A 98 -18.96 -6.52 7.14
C VAL A 98 -19.68 -6.58 5.80
N ASP A 99 -19.46 -5.54 5.01
CA ASP A 99 -19.85 -5.46 3.61
C ASP A 99 -18.58 -5.45 2.74
N LEU A 100 -18.47 -6.43 1.84
CA LEU A 100 -17.40 -6.50 0.83
C LEU A 100 -17.88 -5.76 -0.42
N VAL A 101 -17.13 -4.76 -0.87
CA VAL A 101 -17.50 -3.88 -1.98
C VAL A 101 -16.39 -3.84 -3.01
N GLY A 102 -16.72 -4.21 -4.25
CA GLY A 102 -15.81 -4.13 -5.39
C GLY A 102 -16.32 -4.92 -6.58
N LYS A 103 -16.11 -4.41 -7.80
CA LYS A 103 -16.57 -5.07 -9.04
C LYS A 103 -15.96 -6.46 -9.24
N GLY A 104 -14.78 -6.72 -8.67
CA GLY A 104 -14.12 -8.03 -8.70
C GLY A 104 -14.81 -9.13 -7.88
N LEU A 105 -15.94 -8.84 -7.23
CA LEU A 105 -16.72 -9.85 -6.50
C LEU A 105 -17.64 -10.67 -7.41
N ASP A 106 -17.91 -10.22 -8.64
CA ASP A 106 -18.65 -11.00 -9.63
C ASP A 106 -17.73 -12.09 -10.20
N ALA A 107 -18.04 -13.35 -9.89
CA ALA A 107 -17.25 -14.53 -10.26
C ALA A 107 -17.24 -14.85 -11.76
N THR A 108 -17.81 -14.00 -12.60
CA THR A 108 -17.89 -14.16 -14.06
C THR A 108 -16.92 -13.30 -14.84
N VAL A 109 -16.21 -12.35 -14.21
CA VAL A 109 -15.20 -11.54 -14.88
C VAL A 109 -13.91 -12.36 -14.97
N PRO A 110 -13.46 -12.78 -16.19
CA PRO A 110 -12.17 -13.43 -16.34
C PRO A 110 -11.10 -12.48 -15.81
N GLU A 111 -10.18 -13.01 -15.00
CA GLU A 111 -9.05 -12.30 -14.43
C GLU A 111 -8.23 -11.60 -15.53
N VAL A 112 -8.58 -10.36 -15.85
CA VAL A 112 -7.66 -9.40 -16.45
C VAL A 112 -7.06 -8.57 -15.32
N PHE A 113 -6.60 -9.23 -14.25
CA PHE A 113 -5.58 -8.66 -13.37
C PHE A 113 -4.21 -8.86 -14.02
N SER A 114 -4.08 -8.40 -15.28
CA SER A 114 -2.84 -8.45 -16.05
C SER A 114 -1.92 -7.31 -15.61
N GLY A 115 -1.18 -7.58 -14.55
CA GLY A 115 -0.11 -6.73 -14.03
C GLY A 115 0.58 -7.38 -12.83
N SER A 116 -0.19 -8.10 -12.01
CA SER A 116 0.35 -8.96 -10.96
C SER A 116 0.51 -10.38 -11.51
N ALA A 117 1.72 -10.93 -11.49
CA ALA A 117 2.05 -12.28 -11.96
C ALA A 117 1.47 -13.42 -11.09
N PHE A 118 0.27 -13.24 -10.53
CA PHE A 118 -0.34 -14.18 -9.59
C PHE A 118 -1.70 -14.64 -10.11
N PRO A 119 -1.77 -15.80 -10.79
CA PRO A 119 -3.00 -16.56 -10.81
C PRO A 119 -3.19 -17.12 -9.41
N LEU A 120 -3.83 -16.33 -8.52
CA LEU A 120 -4.44 -16.91 -7.34
C LEU A 120 -5.79 -17.47 -7.79
N GLU A 121 -5.76 -18.59 -8.52
CA GLU A 121 -6.94 -19.44 -8.55
C GLU A 121 -7.38 -19.59 -7.09
N PRO A 122 -8.64 -19.26 -6.74
CA PRO A 122 -9.15 -19.48 -5.41
C PRO A 122 -9.25 -20.99 -5.24
N LYS A 123 -8.12 -21.64 -4.94
CA LYS A 123 -8.12 -22.96 -4.33
C LYS A 123 -8.96 -22.76 -3.09
N LYS A 124 -10.21 -23.22 -3.14
CA LYS A 124 -11.07 -23.33 -1.96
C LYS A 124 -10.18 -23.88 -0.87
N SER A 125 -9.86 -23.04 0.11
CA SER A 125 -8.92 -23.39 1.14
C SER A 125 -9.44 -24.67 1.78
N THR A 126 -8.56 -25.61 2.15
CA THR A 126 -8.98 -26.73 3.00
C THR A 126 -9.56 -26.24 4.34
N MET A 127 -9.35 -24.96 4.68
CA MET A 127 -9.99 -24.25 5.80
C MET A 127 -11.47 -23.91 5.58
N ALA A 128 -11.93 -23.78 4.33
CA ALA A 128 -13.30 -23.32 4.01
C ALA A 128 -14.36 -24.10 4.80
N ALA A 129 -14.24 -25.43 4.82
CA ALA A 129 -15.15 -26.34 5.52
C ALA A 129 -15.26 -26.08 7.04
N LYS A 130 -14.25 -25.44 7.64
CA LYS A 130 -14.18 -25.20 9.08
C LYS A 130 -14.68 -23.81 9.46
N VAL A 131 -14.85 -22.90 8.51
CA VAL A 131 -15.41 -21.56 8.74
C VAL A 131 -16.78 -21.36 8.08
N THR A 132 -17.30 -22.33 7.33
CA THR A 132 -18.64 -22.26 6.69
C THR A 132 -19.79 -22.02 7.67
N HIS A 133 -19.63 -22.43 8.93
CA HIS A 133 -20.61 -22.21 9.99
C HIS A 133 -20.70 -20.74 10.44
N LEU A 134 -19.69 -19.92 10.15
CA LEU A 134 -19.68 -18.49 10.43
C LEU A 134 -20.45 -17.75 9.35
N GLU A 135 -21.24 -16.75 9.69
CA GLU A 135 -21.98 -15.97 8.70
C GLU A 135 -21.04 -15.20 7.76
N ALA A 136 -21.23 -15.33 6.43
CA ALA A 136 -20.45 -14.58 5.45
C ALA A 136 -20.83 -13.08 5.46
N PRO A 137 -19.87 -12.18 5.22
CA PRO A 137 -20.13 -10.80 4.83
C PRO A 137 -21.11 -10.69 3.64
N ARG A 138 -21.84 -9.57 3.56
CA ARG A 138 -22.62 -9.25 2.37
C ARG A 138 -21.67 -8.81 1.25
N ARG A 139 -21.99 -9.16 0.01
CA ARG A 139 -21.15 -8.88 -1.16
C ARG A 139 -21.87 -7.93 -2.10
N PHE A 140 -21.18 -6.86 -2.52
CA PHE A 140 -21.69 -5.83 -3.41
C PHE A 140 -20.73 -5.68 -4.60
N PRO A 141 -21.04 -6.27 -5.77
CA PRO A 141 -20.18 -6.25 -6.95
C PRO A 141 -20.21 -4.90 -7.70
N ASN A 142 -20.13 -3.79 -6.96
CA ASN A 142 -20.29 -2.42 -7.45
C ASN A 142 -19.04 -1.58 -7.10
N THR A 143 -18.99 -0.35 -7.60
CA THR A 143 -18.07 0.67 -7.07
C THR A 143 -18.42 1.07 -5.64
N LEU A 144 -17.46 1.68 -4.95
CA LEU A 144 -17.68 2.26 -3.63
C LEU A 144 -18.80 3.32 -3.67
N GLY A 145 -18.83 4.21 -4.65
CA GLY A 145 -19.85 5.24 -4.79
C GLY A 145 -21.26 4.67 -4.98
N GLU A 146 -21.43 3.71 -5.88
CA GLU A 146 -22.73 3.04 -6.10
C GLU A 146 -23.22 2.33 -4.83
N TYR A 147 -22.32 1.67 -4.11
CA TYR A 147 -22.64 1.07 -2.82
C TYR A 147 -23.07 2.12 -1.79
N MET A 148 -22.33 3.22 -1.66
CA MET A 148 -22.66 4.29 -0.71
C MET A 148 -24.00 4.96 -1.07
N ALA A 149 -24.28 5.18 -2.36
CA ALA A 149 -25.56 5.68 -2.83
C ALA A 149 -26.71 4.73 -2.48
N SER A 150 -26.52 3.40 -2.62
CA SER A 150 -27.52 2.40 -2.20
C SER A 150 -27.78 2.41 -0.68
N ARG A 151 -26.87 3.00 0.11
CA ARG A 151 -26.95 3.14 1.56
C ARG A 151 -27.42 4.50 2.04
N ALA A 152 -27.87 5.40 1.17
CA ALA A 152 -28.25 6.77 1.55
C ALA A 152 -29.26 6.89 2.72
N ASN A 153 -30.11 5.87 2.91
CA ASN A 153 -31.10 5.82 4.01
C ASN A 153 -30.63 5.00 5.24
N ARG A 154 -29.34 4.67 5.33
CA ARG A 154 -28.74 3.92 6.45
C ARG A 154 -27.71 4.78 7.16
N PRO A 155 -27.41 4.50 8.45
CA PRO A 155 -26.25 5.09 9.10
C PRO A 155 -24.98 4.87 8.26
N ALA A 156 -24.12 5.89 8.27
CA ALA A 156 -22.80 5.79 7.69
C ALA A 156 -22.03 4.62 8.35
N PRO A 157 -21.20 3.89 7.58
CA PRO A 157 -20.39 2.84 8.16
C PRO A 157 -19.41 3.43 9.18
N ASP A 158 -19.06 2.63 10.19
CA ASP A 158 -18.15 3.02 11.25
C ASP A 158 -16.69 3.12 10.77
N LEU A 159 -16.37 2.35 9.72
CA LEU A 159 -15.05 2.28 9.09
C LEU A 159 -15.20 1.85 7.63
N VAL A 160 -14.48 2.52 6.73
CA VAL A 160 -14.16 1.98 5.41
C VAL A 160 -12.69 1.59 5.40
N PHE A 161 -12.39 0.34 5.08
CA PHE A 161 -11.04 -0.19 5.01
C PHE A 161 -10.71 -0.65 3.60
N ILE A 162 -9.51 -0.32 3.13
CA ILE A 162 -9.07 -0.59 1.75
C ILE A 162 -7.72 -1.31 1.82
N PHE A 163 -7.69 -2.57 1.38
CA PHE A 163 -6.45 -3.31 1.25
C PHE A 163 -5.87 -3.07 -0.15
N HIS A 164 -4.63 -2.61 -0.23
CA HIS A 164 -3.87 -2.47 -1.47
C HIS A 164 -4.65 -1.70 -2.54
N PRO A 165 -4.98 -0.41 -2.29
CA PRO A 165 -5.92 0.36 -3.12
C PRO A 165 -5.57 0.35 -4.61
N GLY A 166 -4.28 0.40 -4.94
CA GLY A 166 -3.80 0.43 -6.31
C GLY A 166 -4.31 1.64 -7.07
N PHE A 167 -4.34 2.84 -6.47
CA PHE A 167 -5.02 4.01 -7.08
C PHE A 167 -4.45 4.36 -8.47
N ILE A 168 -3.19 4.03 -8.76
CA ILE A 168 -2.59 4.19 -10.11
C ILE A 168 -3.24 3.24 -11.13
N LEU A 169 -3.34 1.95 -10.77
CA LEU A 169 -3.66 0.86 -11.70
C LEU A 169 -5.17 0.57 -11.77
N ASN A 170 -5.89 0.87 -10.68
CA ASN A 170 -7.22 0.37 -10.41
C ASN A 170 -8.27 1.47 -10.23
N SER A 171 -7.95 2.73 -10.57
CA SER A 171 -8.82 3.91 -10.35
C SER A 171 -10.20 3.85 -10.99
N ASN A 172 -10.45 2.92 -11.92
CA ASN A 172 -11.74 2.73 -12.59
C ASN A 172 -12.40 1.38 -12.27
N SER A 173 -11.74 0.54 -11.46
CA SER A 173 -12.16 -0.85 -11.22
C SER A 173 -13.10 -0.98 -10.03
N TRP A 174 -12.82 -0.33 -8.91
CA TRP A 174 -13.62 -0.43 -7.68
C TRP A 174 -14.00 0.92 -7.07
N ILE A 175 -13.41 1.99 -7.58
CA ILE A 175 -13.65 3.36 -7.16
C ILE A 175 -13.86 4.22 -8.40
N ALA A 176 -14.77 5.19 -8.35
CA ALA A 176 -14.93 6.21 -9.37
C ALA A 176 -14.42 7.56 -8.86
N GLU A 177 -14.25 8.51 -9.79
CA GLU A 177 -13.89 9.88 -9.43
C GLU A 177 -14.94 10.47 -8.47
N GLY A 178 -14.47 10.95 -7.31
CA GLY A 178 -15.34 11.53 -6.27
C GLY A 178 -15.94 10.54 -5.26
N ASP A 179 -15.73 9.23 -5.43
CA ASP A 179 -16.26 8.23 -4.49
C ASP A 179 -15.64 8.36 -3.09
N LEU A 180 -14.31 8.50 -2.99
CA LEU A 180 -13.62 8.74 -1.70
C LEU A 180 -14.17 9.98 -1.01
N ARG A 181 -14.37 11.07 -1.78
CA ARG A 181 -14.93 12.30 -1.27
C ARG A 181 -16.29 12.09 -0.62
N SER A 182 -17.15 11.29 -1.26
CA SER A 182 -18.48 10.98 -0.75
C SER A 182 -18.43 10.22 0.59
N VAL A 183 -17.45 9.32 0.75
CA VAL A 183 -17.20 8.62 2.02
C VAL A 183 -16.67 9.58 3.09
N LEU A 184 -15.66 10.38 2.77
CA LEU A 184 -15.06 11.33 3.72
C LEU A 184 -16.06 12.41 4.16
N ALA A 185 -16.99 12.81 3.29
CA ALA A 185 -18.03 13.79 3.61
C ALA A 185 -19.00 13.32 4.70
N LEU A 186 -19.12 12.00 4.91
CA LEU A 186 -19.91 11.42 5.99
C LEU A 186 -19.15 11.39 7.33
N GLY A 187 -17.87 11.80 7.34
CA GLY A 187 -16.99 11.71 8.50
C GLY A 187 -16.56 10.27 8.83
N THR A 188 -16.83 9.31 7.95
CA THR A 188 -16.39 7.91 8.13
C THR A 188 -14.86 7.85 8.01
N PRO A 189 -14.15 7.31 9.01
CA PRO A 189 -12.71 7.07 8.90
C PRO A 189 -12.39 6.10 7.76
N VAL A 190 -11.37 6.43 6.97
CA VAL A 190 -10.87 5.57 5.89
C VAL A 190 -9.49 5.04 6.24
N GLY A 191 -9.42 3.73 6.52
CA GLY A 191 -8.18 3.02 6.78
C GLY A 191 -7.66 2.32 5.54
N LEU A 192 -6.34 2.32 5.35
CA LEU A 192 -5.70 1.73 4.19
C LEU A 192 -4.52 0.86 4.61
N ALA A 193 -4.24 -0.14 3.78
CA ALA A 193 -3.04 -0.96 3.89
C ALA A 193 -2.33 -1.09 2.54
N SER A 194 -0.99 -1.17 2.58
CA SER A 194 -0.13 -1.34 1.40
C SER A 194 0.83 -2.53 1.58
N TYR A 195 1.36 -3.08 0.48
CA TYR A 195 2.24 -4.25 0.39
C TYR A 195 3.64 -3.97 0.94
N GLY A 196 4.00 -2.69 0.99
CA GLY A 196 5.29 -2.18 1.43
C GLY A 196 5.21 -0.69 1.69
N GLU A 197 6.34 -0.09 2.04
CA GLU A 197 6.46 1.36 2.20
C GLU A 197 6.46 2.05 0.83
N GLU A 198 6.96 1.33 -0.18
CA GLU A 198 7.07 1.70 -1.58
C GLU A 198 5.70 1.98 -2.20
N GLU A 199 4.80 1.00 -2.13
CA GLU A 199 3.42 1.15 -2.62
C GLU A 199 2.73 2.27 -1.84
N HIS A 200 2.86 2.30 -0.51
CA HIS A 200 2.27 3.38 0.30
C HIS A 200 2.67 4.78 -0.20
N MET A 201 3.95 5.02 -0.46
CA MET A 201 4.42 6.30 -0.98
C MET A 201 3.78 6.65 -2.33
N GLN A 202 3.69 5.68 -3.25
CA GLN A 202 3.05 5.87 -4.54
C GLN A 202 1.56 6.21 -4.38
N GLU A 203 0.83 5.51 -3.52
CA GLU A 203 -0.59 5.78 -3.26
C GLU A 203 -0.80 7.19 -2.70
N VAL A 204 0.07 7.64 -1.78
CA VAL A 204 0.02 8.99 -1.23
C VAL A 204 0.23 10.04 -2.33
N TRP A 205 1.15 9.81 -3.27
CA TRP A 205 1.39 10.73 -4.39
C TRP A 205 0.18 10.85 -5.31
N VAL A 206 -0.47 9.73 -5.63
CA VAL A 206 -1.71 9.74 -6.44
C VAL A 206 -2.81 10.51 -5.73
N LEU A 207 -3.03 10.20 -4.46
CA LEU A 207 -4.03 10.89 -3.65
C LEU A 207 -3.77 12.39 -3.56
N ALA A 208 -2.50 12.80 -3.40
CA ALA A 208 -2.10 14.19 -3.39
C ALA A 208 -2.38 14.89 -4.73
N ALA A 209 -2.19 14.20 -5.87
CA ALA A 209 -2.54 14.73 -7.20
C ALA A 209 -4.06 14.98 -7.36
N HIS A 210 -4.89 14.27 -6.59
CA HIS A 210 -6.34 14.48 -6.48
C HIS A 210 -6.74 15.37 -5.28
N GLY A 211 -5.78 16.01 -4.61
CA GLY A 211 -6.02 16.94 -3.50
C GLY A 211 -6.33 16.30 -2.15
N TYR A 212 -6.31 14.97 -2.05
CA TYR A 212 -6.43 14.27 -0.77
C TYR A 212 -5.13 14.35 0.02
N LYS A 213 -5.24 14.20 1.34
CA LYS A 213 -4.09 14.12 2.23
C LYS A 213 -4.13 12.79 2.97
N ALA A 214 -2.96 12.17 3.12
CA ALA A 214 -2.77 11.06 4.02
C ALA A 214 -2.31 11.58 5.39
N ASP A 215 -2.65 10.88 6.46
CA ASP A 215 -2.04 11.14 7.76
C ASP A 215 -0.53 10.80 7.68
N PRO A 216 0.37 11.67 8.16
CA PRO A 216 1.81 11.44 8.09
C PRO A 216 2.26 10.24 8.95
N LYS A 217 1.45 9.82 9.92
CA LYS A 217 1.72 8.66 10.75
C LYS A 217 1.42 7.39 9.98
N VAL A 218 2.43 6.54 9.89
CA VAL A 218 2.36 5.23 9.24
C VAL A 218 2.75 4.15 10.25
N VAL A 219 2.02 3.03 10.25
CA VAL A 219 2.28 1.90 11.15
C VAL A 219 2.72 0.68 10.35
N LYS A 220 3.83 0.07 10.78
CA LYS A 220 4.24 -1.24 10.29
C LYS A 220 3.37 -2.34 10.91
N ASN A 221 2.69 -3.11 10.08
CA ASN A 221 1.90 -4.26 10.50
C ASN A 221 2.82 -5.44 10.85
N ARG A 222 2.99 -5.69 12.14
CA ARG A 222 3.72 -6.86 12.65
C ARG A 222 3.07 -8.22 12.34
N PHE A 223 1.85 -8.21 11.84
CA PHE A 223 1.08 -9.39 11.44
C PHE A 223 0.88 -9.48 9.92
N ALA A 224 1.65 -8.72 9.14
CA ALA A 224 1.62 -8.81 7.69
C ALA A 224 1.90 -10.25 7.23
N ALA A 225 1.18 -10.71 6.21
CA ALA A 225 1.39 -12.05 5.64
C ALA A 225 2.34 -11.96 4.45
N ASN A 226 3.50 -12.61 4.54
CA ASN A 226 4.44 -12.65 3.42
C ASN A 226 3.79 -13.32 2.21
N LEU A 227 3.78 -12.63 1.08
CA LEU A 227 3.45 -13.24 -0.19
C LEU A 227 4.67 -14.05 -0.66
N HIS A 228 4.46 -15.26 -1.19
CA HIS A 228 5.56 -16.18 -1.50
C HIS A 228 6.67 -15.55 -2.38
N LYS A 229 7.93 -15.77 -1.99
CA LYS A 229 9.20 -15.65 -2.76
C LYS A 229 9.16 -14.74 -3.99
N GLN A 230 8.87 -13.46 -3.81
CA GLN A 230 9.11 -12.45 -4.85
C GLN A 230 10.56 -11.92 -4.77
N VAL A 231 10.99 -11.29 -5.85
CA VAL A 231 12.28 -10.55 -5.96
C VAL A 231 12.29 -9.34 -5.02
N LEU A 232 11.12 -8.81 -4.67
CA LEU A 232 10.93 -7.73 -3.69
C LEU A 232 10.17 -8.26 -2.47
N PRO A 233 10.53 -7.86 -1.24
CA PRO A 233 9.82 -8.25 -0.03
C PRO A 233 8.45 -7.56 0.02
N SER A 234 7.42 -8.19 -0.54
CA SER A 234 6.02 -7.77 -0.42
C SER A 234 5.28 -8.62 0.60
N ALA A 235 4.52 -7.97 1.48
CA ALA A 235 3.67 -8.65 2.45
C ALA A 235 2.28 -8.01 2.47
N PHE A 236 1.24 -8.84 2.46
CA PHE A 236 -0.13 -8.36 2.54
C PHE A 236 -0.33 -7.53 3.80
N ALA A 237 -0.95 -6.37 3.61
CA ALA A 237 -1.19 -5.35 4.60
C ALA A 237 0.05 -4.97 5.43
N HIS A 238 1.24 -4.92 4.82
CA HIS A 238 2.49 -4.55 5.50
C HIS A 238 2.46 -3.18 6.17
N THR A 239 1.95 -2.18 5.46
CA THR A 239 1.99 -0.77 5.89
C THR A 239 0.57 -0.29 6.11
N LEU A 240 0.23 0.14 7.32
CA LEU A 240 -1.10 0.66 7.68
C LEU A 240 -1.04 2.19 7.78
N TRP A 241 -2.05 2.85 7.23
CA TRP A 241 -2.14 4.30 7.19
C TRP A 241 -3.59 4.74 7.05
N LYS A 242 -3.86 6.03 7.15
CA LYS A 242 -5.22 6.56 6.96
C LYS A 242 -5.23 7.78 6.05
N LEU A 243 -6.37 8.02 5.43
CA LEU A 243 -6.66 9.32 4.85
C LEU A 243 -6.98 10.33 5.95
N ASP A 244 -6.58 11.58 5.73
CA ASP A 244 -7.14 12.71 6.47
C ASP A 244 -8.63 12.83 6.10
N ASN A 245 -9.46 13.15 7.10
CA ASN A 245 -10.88 13.38 6.90
C ASN A 245 -11.16 14.73 6.21
N ALA A 246 -10.14 15.57 6.03
CA ALA A 246 -10.25 16.80 5.27
C ALA A 246 -10.64 16.53 3.81
N LEU A 247 -11.76 17.13 3.38
CA LEU A 247 -12.18 17.06 1.99
C LEU A 247 -11.24 17.84 1.08
N PRO A 248 -10.89 17.32 -0.11
CA PRO A 248 -10.22 18.12 -1.13
C PRO A 248 -11.11 19.30 -1.54
N ALA A 249 -10.51 20.41 -1.97
CA ALA A 249 -11.25 21.54 -2.51
C ALA A 249 -12.03 21.11 -3.77
N THR A 250 -13.28 21.58 -3.92
CA THR A 250 -14.17 21.21 -5.05
C THR A 250 -13.59 21.49 -6.42
N ASP A 251 -12.77 22.53 -6.52
CA ASP A 251 -12.32 23.10 -7.79
C ASP A 251 -10.80 23.05 -7.95
N ALA A 252 -10.10 22.26 -7.11
CA ALA A 252 -8.68 22.04 -7.32
C ALA A 252 -8.51 21.20 -8.60
N PRO A 253 -7.90 21.74 -9.66
CA PRO A 253 -7.66 20.95 -10.86
C PRO A 253 -6.77 19.76 -10.50
N ILE A 254 -7.15 18.57 -10.96
CA ILE A 254 -6.27 17.41 -10.92
C ILE A 254 -5.02 17.79 -11.72
N SER A 255 -3.84 17.62 -11.12
CA SER A 255 -2.60 17.85 -11.84
C SER A 255 -2.35 16.67 -12.78
N GLU A 256 -2.86 16.75 -14.01
CA GLU A 256 -2.61 15.75 -15.07
C GLU A 256 -1.11 15.53 -15.28
N GLU A 257 -0.34 16.62 -15.23
CA GLU A 257 1.13 16.57 -15.24
C GLU A 257 1.67 15.64 -14.15
N ASN A 258 1.25 15.80 -12.89
CA ASN A 258 1.71 14.93 -11.81
C ASN A 258 1.27 13.48 -11.99
N LEU A 259 0.05 13.23 -12.48
CA LEU A 259 -0.41 11.86 -12.77
C LEU A 259 0.45 11.18 -13.85
N ASP A 260 0.81 11.90 -14.91
CA ASP A 260 1.66 11.37 -15.97
C ASP A 260 3.08 11.09 -15.47
N LYS A 261 3.62 11.98 -14.63
CA LYS A 261 4.88 11.76 -13.93
C LYS A 261 4.84 10.50 -13.05
N ILE A 262 3.72 10.25 -12.35
CA ILE A 262 3.55 9.07 -11.46
C ILE A 262 3.49 7.79 -12.31
N LYS A 263 2.74 7.80 -13.41
CA LYS A 263 2.68 6.67 -14.35
C LYS A 263 4.05 6.37 -14.97
N ALA A 264 4.82 7.41 -15.31
CA ALA A 264 6.18 7.24 -15.82
C ALA A 264 7.10 6.61 -14.77
N PHE A 265 6.97 7.04 -13.50
CA PHE A 265 7.69 6.45 -12.38
C PHE A 265 7.35 4.97 -12.19
N ASP A 266 6.05 4.63 -12.17
CA ASP A 266 5.58 3.25 -12.02
C ASP A 266 6.06 2.35 -13.17
N LYS A 267 5.96 2.83 -14.41
CA LYS A 267 6.50 2.12 -15.58
C LYS A 267 8.01 1.86 -15.44
N TRP A 268 8.78 2.86 -15.04
CA TRP A 268 10.22 2.72 -14.83
C TRP A 268 10.53 1.70 -13.73
N MET A 269 9.80 1.73 -12.61
CA MET A 269 9.92 0.77 -11.51
C MET A 269 9.71 -0.67 -11.99
N TYR A 270 8.66 -0.87 -12.78
CA TYR A 270 8.34 -2.18 -13.35
C TYR A 270 9.45 -2.67 -14.29
N GLU A 271 9.94 -1.82 -15.21
CA GLU A 271 11.04 -2.15 -16.11
C GLU A 271 12.35 -2.45 -15.36
N ALA A 272 12.64 -1.69 -14.30
CA ALA A 272 13.81 -1.91 -13.44
C ALA A 272 13.72 -3.27 -12.73
N ALA A 273 12.56 -3.61 -12.17
CA ALA A 273 12.32 -4.90 -11.53
C ALA A 273 12.48 -6.07 -12.51
N GLN A 274 11.99 -5.95 -13.75
CA GLN A 274 12.18 -6.96 -14.80
C GLN A 274 13.65 -7.19 -15.18
N LYS A 275 14.47 -6.15 -15.08
CA LYS A 275 15.93 -6.23 -15.30
C LYS A 275 16.69 -6.77 -14.08
N GLY A 276 15.99 -7.14 -13.01
CA GLY A 276 16.61 -7.61 -11.76
C GLY A 276 17.30 -6.50 -10.98
N VAL A 277 17.00 -5.23 -11.28
CA VAL A 277 17.47 -4.10 -10.46
C VAL A 277 16.70 -4.16 -9.16
N ILE A 278 17.35 -4.65 -8.11
CA ILE A 278 16.83 -4.55 -6.75
C ILE A 278 16.93 -3.08 -6.38
N LEU A 279 15.81 -2.48 -5.99
CA LEU A 279 15.70 -1.09 -5.58
C LEU A 279 15.59 -1.06 -4.06
N PRO A 280 16.69 -1.20 -3.32
CA PRO A 280 16.63 -1.42 -1.87
C PRO A 280 16.12 -0.21 -1.09
N PHE A 281 16.05 0.99 -1.69
CA PHE A 281 15.75 2.23 -0.98
C PHE A 281 14.98 3.24 -1.84
N LEU A 282 13.71 2.96 -2.12
CA LEU A 282 12.84 3.93 -2.78
C LEU A 282 12.75 5.29 -2.04
N LYS A 283 12.80 5.25 -0.70
CA LYS A 283 12.92 6.44 0.17
C LYS A 283 14.16 7.31 -0.11
N ALA A 284 15.16 6.77 -0.78
CA ALA A 284 16.38 7.46 -1.12
C ALA A 284 16.37 8.04 -2.54
N PHE A 285 15.42 7.70 -3.41
CA PHE A 285 15.44 8.17 -4.80
C PHE A 285 15.12 9.65 -4.91
N GLY A 286 16.03 10.37 -5.56
CA GLY A 286 16.02 11.83 -5.52
C GLY A 286 16.25 12.37 -4.10
N GLY A 287 16.53 11.55 -3.10
CA GLY A 287 16.95 11.99 -1.78
C GLY A 287 18.37 12.54 -1.83
N THR A 288 18.70 13.38 -0.85
CA THR A 288 20.06 13.85 -0.66
C THR A 288 20.78 13.01 0.39
N THR A 289 22.09 12.84 0.22
CA THR A 289 22.96 12.28 1.26
C THR A 289 24.19 13.16 1.40
N GLN A 290 24.57 13.43 2.63
CA GLN A 290 25.77 14.18 2.95
C GLN A 290 26.87 13.20 3.37
N THR A 291 28.04 13.35 2.74
CA THR A 291 29.22 12.54 3.05
C THR A 291 30.42 13.43 3.30
N LYS A 292 31.55 12.86 3.71
CA LYS A 292 32.84 13.58 3.78
C LYS A 292 33.31 14.16 2.44
N HIS A 293 32.70 13.73 1.33
CA HIS A 293 33.03 14.15 -0.03
C HIS A 293 32.05 15.17 -0.62
N GLY A 294 31.04 15.61 0.13
CA GLY A 294 30.05 16.59 -0.31
C GLY A 294 28.61 16.12 -0.18
N ASP A 295 27.70 16.91 -0.75
CA ASP A 295 26.27 16.63 -0.79
C ASP A 295 25.92 15.99 -2.14
N PHE A 296 25.22 14.87 -2.10
CA PHE A 296 24.89 14.06 -3.27
C PHE A 296 23.39 13.87 -3.41
N ILE A 297 22.90 13.80 -4.65
CA ILE A 297 21.56 13.32 -5.01
C ILE A 297 21.69 11.86 -5.43
N ILE A 298 20.85 10.99 -4.90
CA ILE A 298 20.86 9.56 -5.19
C ILE A 298 19.98 9.28 -6.41
N LEU A 299 20.56 8.68 -7.45
CA LEU A 299 19.86 8.23 -8.64
C LEU A 299 19.34 6.79 -8.46
N PRO A 300 18.23 6.43 -9.14
CA PRO A 300 17.64 5.10 -9.04
C PRO A 300 18.56 3.93 -9.44
N ASN A 301 19.53 4.14 -10.32
CA ASN A 301 20.56 3.14 -10.69
C ASN A 301 21.76 3.13 -9.73
N LEU A 302 21.56 3.61 -8.49
CA LEU A 302 22.55 3.71 -7.40
C LEU A 302 23.74 4.63 -7.67
N LYS A 303 23.73 5.40 -8.76
CA LYS A 303 24.71 6.46 -8.99
C LYS A 303 24.40 7.67 -8.12
N LEU A 304 25.43 8.48 -7.85
CA LEU A 304 25.33 9.69 -7.06
C LEU A 304 25.69 10.91 -7.90
N VAL A 305 24.94 11.98 -7.79
CA VAL A 305 25.22 13.27 -8.42
C VAL A 305 25.67 14.25 -7.36
N GLU A 306 26.89 14.76 -7.44
CA GLU A 306 27.37 15.80 -6.53
C GLU A 306 26.66 17.13 -6.79
N LYS A 307 25.95 17.66 -5.79
CA LYS A 307 25.09 18.85 -5.92
C LYS A 307 25.80 20.12 -6.34
N THR A 308 27.11 20.22 -6.08
CA THR A 308 27.88 21.43 -6.38
C THR A 308 28.44 21.40 -7.80
N THR A 309 28.81 20.22 -8.30
CA THR A 309 29.60 20.08 -9.53
C THR A 309 28.83 19.40 -10.65
N GLY A 310 27.72 18.72 -10.35
CA GLY A 310 26.99 17.86 -11.28
C GLY A 310 27.72 16.55 -11.60
N LYS A 311 28.90 16.30 -11.04
CA LYS A 311 29.68 15.09 -11.32
C LYS A 311 28.94 13.85 -10.84
N VAL A 312 28.95 12.82 -11.68
CA VAL A 312 28.33 11.53 -11.39
C VAL A 312 29.37 10.56 -10.84
N TYR A 313 28.97 9.82 -9.81
CA TYR A 313 29.80 8.83 -9.14
C TYR A 313 29.07 7.49 -9.01
N GLU A 314 29.85 6.42 -9.00
CA GLU A 314 29.40 5.08 -8.66
C GLU A 314 29.94 4.68 -7.28
N PRO A 315 29.08 4.32 -6.31
CA PRO A 315 29.53 3.88 -5.00
C PRO A 315 30.09 2.46 -5.11
N SER A 316 31.37 2.29 -4.76
CA SER A 316 31.99 0.96 -4.65
C SER A 316 31.81 0.35 -3.25
N ASN A 317 31.61 1.19 -2.24
CA ASN A 317 31.16 0.85 -0.89
C ASN A 317 30.65 2.14 -0.21
N ALA A 318 30.29 2.04 1.08
CA ALA A 318 29.74 3.16 1.85
C ALA A 318 30.66 4.40 1.95
N GLU A 319 31.96 4.27 1.68
CA GLU A 319 32.94 5.37 1.82
C GLU A 319 33.72 5.71 0.55
N LYS A 320 33.51 4.98 -0.55
CA LYS A 320 34.29 5.15 -1.79
C LYS A 320 33.39 5.38 -3.00
N PHE A 321 33.51 6.57 -3.56
CA PHE A 321 32.77 7.03 -4.74
C PHE A 321 33.73 7.20 -5.91
N ASN A 322 33.52 6.43 -6.98
CA ASN A 322 34.35 6.50 -8.17
C ASN A 322 33.67 7.42 -9.20
N PRO A 323 34.32 8.48 -9.70
CA PRO A 323 33.74 9.31 -10.75
C PRO A 323 33.58 8.48 -12.02
N VAL A 324 32.45 8.62 -12.70
CA VAL A 324 32.14 7.85 -13.93
C VAL A 324 32.39 8.64 -15.23
N GLY A 325 33.06 9.79 -15.14
CA GLY A 325 33.37 10.61 -16.31
C GLY A 325 32.17 11.36 -16.91
N VAL A 326 31.04 11.41 -16.21
CA VAL A 326 29.83 12.13 -16.62
C VAL A 326 29.58 13.29 -15.67
N THR A 327 29.19 14.43 -16.23
CA THR A 327 28.77 15.61 -15.47
C THR A 327 27.42 16.05 -16.01
N ILE A 328 26.46 16.20 -15.09
CA ILE A 328 25.12 16.72 -15.38
C ILE A 328 25.20 18.22 -15.63
N GLU A 329 24.59 18.67 -16.71
CA GLU A 329 24.43 20.09 -17.01
C GLU A 329 23.88 20.89 -15.82
N LYS A 330 24.49 22.05 -15.58
CA LYS A 330 24.12 22.91 -14.45
C LYS A 330 22.64 23.31 -14.47
N ALA A 331 22.05 23.55 -15.64
CA ALA A 331 20.64 23.89 -15.75
C ALA A 331 19.72 22.76 -15.26
N LEU A 332 20.07 21.50 -15.54
CA LEU A 332 19.32 20.33 -15.08
C LEU A 332 19.51 20.12 -13.57
N LEU A 333 20.71 20.38 -13.05
CA LEU A 333 21.00 20.34 -11.62
C LEU A 333 20.29 21.43 -10.83
N ASP A 334 20.28 22.67 -11.34
CA ASP A 334 19.58 23.81 -10.75
C ASP A 334 18.04 23.60 -10.75
N ALA A 335 17.53 22.76 -11.65
CA ALA A 335 16.12 22.34 -11.70
C ALA A 335 15.78 21.22 -10.70
N TYR A 336 16.73 20.70 -9.91
CA TYR A 336 16.46 19.70 -8.89
C TYR A 336 15.53 20.27 -7.81
N PRO A 337 14.38 19.62 -7.53
CA PRO A 337 13.36 20.17 -6.65
C PRO A 337 13.67 19.91 -5.16
N GLU A 338 14.78 20.47 -4.68
CA GLU A 338 15.31 20.25 -3.33
C GLU A 338 14.28 20.50 -2.23
N ASN A 339 13.52 21.59 -2.35
CA ASN A 339 12.53 22.01 -1.37
C ASN A 339 11.11 21.54 -1.69
N SER A 340 10.92 20.59 -2.63
CA SER A 340 9.58 20.08 -2.88
C SER A 340 9.04 19.40 -1.63
N PRO A 341 7.79 19.73 -1.21
CA PRO A 341 7.12 19.03 -0.12
C PRO A 341 6.77 17.59 -0.49
N PHE A 342 6.93 17.20 -1.75
CA PHE A 342 6.68 15.87 -2.24
C PHE A 342 7.99 15.21 -2.65
N ASP A 343 8.35 14.12 -1.96
CA ASP A 343 9.47 13.24 -2.34
C ASP A 343 9.38 12.80 -3.81
N PHE A 344 8.16 12.80 -4.35
CA PHE A 344 7.83 12.55 -5.74
C PHE A 344 8.58 13.43 -6.74
N ASP A 345 8.62 14.75 -6.57
CA ASP A 345 9.22 15.62 -7.58
C ASP A 345 10.72 15.33 -7.71
N ARG A 346 11.35 15.02 -6.57
CA ARG A 346 12.77 14.63 -6.53
C ARG A 346 12.98 13.25 -7.17
N ALA A 347 12.10 12.30 -6.88
CA ALA A 347 12.13 10.97 -7.49
C ALA A 347 11.93 11.05 -9.02
N TYR A 348 10.96 11.85 -9.49
CA TYR A 348 10.70 12.09 -10.90
C TYR A 348 11.89 12.76 -11.60
N TRP A 349 12.48 13.81 -11.00
CA TRP A 349 13.73 14.40 -11.52
C TRP A 349 14.81 13.33 -11.70
N SER A 350 15.01 12.49 -10.68
CA SER A 350 16.06 11.46 -10.71
C SER A 350 15.85 10.40 -11.79
N ILE A 351 14.59 10.03 -12.08
CA ILE A 351 14.27 9.09 -13.18
C ILE A 351 14.57 9.69 -14.54
N ASN A 352 14.29 10.98 -14.77
CA ASN A 352 14.55 11.62 -16.06
C ASN A 352 16.05 11.86 -16.29
N VAL A 353 16.83 11.98 -15.22
CA VAL A 353 18.28 12.12 -15.27
C VAL A 353 18.97 10.81 -15.63
N VAL A 354 18.45 9.65 -15.20
CA VAL A 354 19.10 8.34 -15.40
C VAL A 354 19.37 8.03 -16.88
N PRO A 355 18.40 8.12 -17.81
CA PRO A 355 18.65 7.86 -19.23
C PRO A 355 19.72 8.78 -19.83
N LEU A 356 19.78 10.03 -19.39
CA LEU A 356 20.78 11.00 -19.86
C LEU A 356 22.19 10.58 -19.41
N VAL A 357 22.33 10.21 -18.14
CA VAL A 357 23.58 9.67 -17.60
C VAL A 357 23.99 8.38 -18.32
N GLU A 358 23.06 7.47 -18.56
CA GLU A 358 23.33 6.19 -19.26
C GLU A 358 23.76 6.42 -20.72
N GLN A 359 23.06 7.29 -21.45
CA GLN A 359 23.45 7.69 -22.80
C GLN A 359 24.83 8.35 -22.82
N SER A 360 25.15 9.17 -21.81
CA SER A 360 26.47 9.78 -21.65
C SER A 360 27.55 8.72 -21.50
N LEU A 361 27.31 7.71 -20.67
CA LEU A 361 28.28 6.63 -20.40
C LEU A 361 28.52 5.78 -21.65
N ASP A 362 27.46 5.45 -22.38
CA ASP A 362 27.55 4.72 -23.65
C ASP A 362 28.35 5.50 -24.72
N ASN A 363 28.24 6.83 -24.69
CA ASN A 363 29.02 7.73 -25.53
C ASN A 363 30.45 7.96 -25.01
N ALA A 364 30.66 7.97 -23.69
CA ALA A 364 31.95 8.15 -23.03
C ALA A 364 32.89 6.96 -23.22
N GLY A 365 32.32 5.75 -23.38
CA GLY A 365 33.05 4.61 -23.95
C GLY A 365 33.61 4.84 -25.35
N LYS A 366 33.31 6.00 -25.98
CA LYS A 366 33.81 6.47 -27.28
C LYS A 366 34.51 7.85 -27.24
N ASN A 367 34.37 8.67 -26.18
CA ASN A 367 35.16 9.86 -25.77
C ASN A 367 34.44 10.63 -24.62
N ASP A 368 35.15 11.19 -23.63
CA ASP A 368 34.59 11.94 -22.47
C ASP A 368 33.45 12.92 -22.86
N GLY A 369 32.26 12.76 -22.27
CA GLY A 369 31.03 13.49 -22.66
C GLY A 369 30.40 14.33 -21.53
N VAL A 370 29.82 15.48 -21.90
CA VAL A 370 28.95 16.34 -21.07
C VAL A 370 27.52 16.17 -21.57
N VAL A 371 26.53 16.05 -20.66
CA VAL A 371 25.12 15.82 -21.02
C VAL A 371 24.16 16.60 -20.13
#